data_AF-A0A527ZBC2-F1
#
_entry.id   AF-A0A527ZBC2-F1
#
_cell.length_a   1.000
_cell.length_b   1.000
_cell.length_c   1.000
_cell.angle_alpha   90.00
_cell.angle_beta   90.00
_cell.angle_gamma   90.00
#
_symmetry.space_group_name_H-M   'P 1'
#
loop_
_entity.id
_entity.type
_entity.pdbx_description
1 polymer ?
#
loop_
_entity_poly.entity_id
_entity_poly.type
_entity_poly.pdbx_seq_one_letter_code
_entity_poly.pdbx_strand_id
1 'polypeptide(L)'
;MNWSFQLYSARNFQPWAGVLKMLGELGYAQVEGFGGVYDDPKAFRAELDKNGLAMPTGHFSIDALENDFDGVRKIADALGITLLICPYLVAESRPTDTAGWRGFGERLAKVGETAEKAGYGFAWHNHDFEFKKLADGSVPQDHILAAAPD
;
A
#
# COMPACT_ATOMS: atom_id res chain seq x y z
N MET A 1 0.10 -8.34 -21.18
CA MET A 1 -0.15 -8.50 -19.74
C MET A 1 0.86 -7.63 -19.02
N ASN A 2 0.42 -6.74 -18.14
CA ASN A 2 1.33 -5.86 -17.40
C ASN A 2 1.65 -6.53 -16.06
N TRP A 3 2.90 -6.96 -15.89
CA TRP A 3 3.38 -7.51 -14.63
C TRP A 3 3.87 -6.38 -13.73
N SER A 4 3.49 -6.43 -12.45
CA SER A 4 3.96 -5.50 -11.43
C SER A 4 4.87 -6.21 -10.43
N PHE A 5 5.95 -5.53 -10.01
CA PHE A 5 6.87 -6.00 -8.98
C PHE A 5 6.79 -5.12 -7.74
N GLN A 6 6.46 -5.71 -6.58
CA GLN A 6 6.50 -5.02 -5.29
C GLN A 6 7.96 -4.82 -4.86
N LEU A 7 8.42 -3.56 -4.90
CA LEU A 7 9.81 -3.16 -4.67
C LEU A 7 10.34 -3.56 -3.30
N TYR A 8 9.48 -3.72 -2.29
CA TYR A 8 9.89 -4.24 -0.98
C TYR A 8 10.61 -5.60 -1.08
N SER A 9 10.32 -6.40 -2.10
CA SER A 9 11.01 -7.67 -2.40
C SER A 9 12.52 -7.47 -2.65
N ALA A 10 12.93 -6.30 -3.14
CA ALA A 10 14.31 -5.96 -3.46
C ALA A 10 14.93 -4.94 -2.49
N ARG A 11 14.28 -4.65 -1.35
CA ARG A 11 14.67 -3.60 -0.38
C ARG A 11 16.14 -3.65 0.10
N ASN A 12 16.76 -4.84 0.07
CA ASN A 12 18.14 -5.04 0.50
C ASN A 12 19.17 -4.91 -0.65
N PHE A 13 18.74 -4.59 -1.87
CA PHE A 13 19.57 -4.62 -3.09
C PHE A 13 19.62 -3.25 -3.76
N GLN A 14 20.02 -2.24 -2.99
CA GLN A 14 20.24 -0.88 -3.49
C GLN A 14 21.60 -0.75 -4.21
N PRO A 15 21.76 0.20 -5.16
CA PRO A 15 20.85 1.32 -5.48
C PRO A 15 19.65 0.93 -6.36
N TRP A 16 18.53 1.63 -6.18
CA TRP A 16 17.28 1.39 -6.93
C TRP A 16 17.43 1.48 -8.44
N ALA A 17 18.31 2.36 -8.95
CA ALA A 17 18.56 2.47 -10.38
C ALA A 17 18.98 1.13 -11.02
N GLY A 18 19.76 0.31 -10.32
CA GLY A 18 20.15 -1.03 -10.80
C GLY A 18 18.97 -2.00 -10.84
N VAL A 19 18.13 -1.98 -9.79
CA VAL A 19 16.92 -2.82 -9.70
C VAL A 19 15.92 -2.45 -10.80
N LEU A 20 15.61 -1.16 -10.95
CA LEU A 20 14.64 -0.68 -11.94
C LEU A 20 15.10 -0.97 -13.37
N LYS A 21 16.39 -0.78 -13.67
CA LYS A 21 16.97 -1.17 -14.95
C LYS A 21 16.80 -2.66 -15.23
N MET A 22 17.14 -3.51 -14.26
CA MET A 22 16.98 -4.95 -14.40
C MET A 22 15.52 -5.34 -14.63
N LEU A 23 14.58 -4.75 -13.88
CA LEU A 23 13.14 -5.04 -14.04
C LEU A 23 12.64 -4.65 -15.44
N GLY A 24 13.03 -3.48 -15.95
CA GLY A 24 12.71 -3.07 -17.31
C GLY A 24 13.29 -4.01 -18.37
N GLU A 25 14.56 -4.41 -18.23
CA GLU A 25 15.23 -5.37 -19.13
C GLU A 25 14.58 -6.77 -19.11
N LEU A 26 13.99 -7.16 -17.98
CA LEU A 26 13.25 -8.42 -17.82
C LEU A 26 11.79 -8.35 -18.34
N GLY A 27 11.32 -7.17 -18.75
CA GLY A 27 9.99 -6.98 -19.31
C GLY A 27 8.88 -6.73 -18.29
N TYR A 28 9.20 -6.36 -17.05
CA TYR A 28 8.20 -5.77 -16.16
C TYR A 28 7.76 -4.42 -16.73
N ALA A 29 6.47 -4.13 -16.63
CA ALA A 29 5.90 -2.85 -17.06
C ALA A 29 5.53 -1.95 -15.88
N GLN A 30 5.40 -2.55 -14.69
CA GLN A 30 4.90 -1.87 -13.50
C GLN A 30 5.71 -2.26 -12.27
N VAL A 31 5.69 -1.39 -11.28
CA VAL A 31 6.18 -1.64 -9.94
C VAL A 31 5.17 -1.14 -8.92
N GLU A 32 5.26 -1.66 -7.70
CA GLU A 32 4.53 -1.16 -6.55
C GLU A 32 5.54 -0.62 -5.52
N GLY A 33 5.36 0.65 -5.14
CA GLY A 33 6.25 1.34 -4.21
C GLY A 33 5.93 1.04 -2.74
N PHE A 34 6.82 1.48 -1.86
CA PHE A 34 6.64 1.50 -0.40
C PHE A 34 7.44 2.68 0.18
N GLY A 35 7.29 2.97 1.48
CA GLY A 35 7.91 4.14 2.13
C GLY A 35 9.40 4.39 1.81
N GLY A 36 10.20 3.34 1.62
CA GLY A 36 11.64 3.44 1.32
C GLY A 36 11.99 3.93 -0.10
N VAL A 37 11.01 4.29 -0.92
CA VAL A 37 11.22 4.90 -2.25
C VAL A 37 10.56 6.28 -2.39
N TYR A 38 10.05 6.87 -1.30
CA TYR A 38 9.25 8.10 -1.35
C TYR A 38 9.99 9.37 -0.95
N ASP A 39 11.29 9.31 -0.62
CA ASP A 39 12.09 10.48 -0.19
C ASP A 39 12.17 11.59 -1.25
N ASP A 40 12.35 11.22 -2.52
CA ASP A 40 12.30 12.14 -3.67
C ASP A 40 11.41 11.55 -4.79
N PRO A 41 10.08 11.75 -4.72
CA PRO A 41 9.14 11.18 -5.67
C PRO A 41 9.39 11.63 -7.12
N LYS A 42 9.91 12.84 -7.33
CA LYS A 42 10.17 13.37 -8.67
C LYS A 42 11.39 12.71 -9.29
N ALA A 43 12.49 12.59 -8.54
CA ALA A 43 13.68 11.89 -9.02
C ALA A 43 13.38 10.40 -9.24
N PHE A 44 12.61 9.78 -8.34
CA PHE A 44 12.22 8.38 -8.49
C PHE A 44 11.33 8.16 -9.72
N ARG A 45 10.37 9.07 -9.99
CA ARG A 45 9.57 9.05 -11.22
C ARG A 45 10.43 9.10 -12.48
N ALA A 46 11.43 9.98 -12.51
CA ALA A 46 12.33 10.09 -13.66
C ALA A 46 13.12 8.78 -13.90
N GLU A 47 13.55 8.08 -12.84
CA GLU A 47 14.22 6.79 -12.98
C GLU A 47 13.25 5.67 -13.43
N LEU A 48 11.98 5.71 -13.01
CA LEU A 48 10.95 4.80 -13.53
C LEU A 48 10.75 5.01 -15.04
N ASP A 49 10.53 6.25 -15.48
CA ASP A 49 10.29 6.59 -16.88
C ASP A 49 11.46 6.18 -17.77
N LYS A 50 12.71 6.39 -17.31
CA LYS A 50 13.94 5.98 -18.02
C LYS A 50 14.00 4.48 -18.28
N ASN A 51 13.42 3.67 -17.39
CA ASN A 51 13.42 2.21 -17.50
C ASN A 51 12.08 1.66 -18.05
N GLY A 52 11.18 2.53 -18.52
CA GLY A 52 9.89 2.13 -19.10
C GLY A 52 8.91 1.54 -18.09
N LEU A 53 9.05 1.89 -16.80
CA LEU A 53 8.23 1.37 -15.71
C LEU A 53 7.19 2.41 -15.26
N ALA A 54 5.98 1.94 -14.94
CA ALA A 54 4.97 2.74 -14.24
C ALA A 54 4.83 2.30 -12.77
N MET A 55 4.30 3.16 -11.91
CA MET A 55 3.99 2.82 -10.51
C MET A 55 2.51 3.12 -10.19
N PRO A 56 1.56 2.29 -10.69
CA PRO A 56 0.13 2.57 -10.49
C PRO A 56 -0.35 2.28 -9.06
N THR A 57 0.39 1.50 -8.28
CA THR A 57 0.06 1.12 -6.91
C THR A 57 1.19 1.49 -5.94
N GLY A 58 0.85 1.74 -4.68
CA GLY A 58 1.83 2.05 -3.64
C GLY A 58 1.37 1.71 -2.23
N HIS A 59 2.29 1.20 -1.43
CA HIS A 59 2.10 0.88 -0.02
C HIS A 59 2.31 2.10 0.89
N PHE A 60 1.27 2.50 1.62
CA PHE A 60 1.28 3.59 2.59
C PHE A 60 0.84 3.11 3.97
N SER A 61 1.51 3.55 5.04
CA SER A 61 1.13 3.18 6.40
C SER A 61 -0.25 3.72 6.76
N ILE A 62 -0.97 3.03 7.66
CA ILE A 62 -2.25 3.53 8.16
C ILE A 62 -2.12 4.92 8.79
N ASP A 63 -1.01 5.18 9.49
CA ASP A 63 -0.72 6.48 10.10
C ASP A 63 -0.61 7.60 9.06
N ALA A 64 0.12 7.39 7.96
CA ALA A 64 0.22 8.39 6.89
C ALA A 64 -1.14 8.63 6.23
N LEU A 65 -1.92 7.56 6.02
CA LEU A 65 -3.24 7.65 5.41
C LEU A 65 -4.26 8.38 6.30
N GLU A 66 -4.16 8.26 7.63
CA GLU A 66 -5.07 8.92 8.57
C GLU A 66 -4.63 10.33 8.95
N ASN A 67 -3.32 10.56 9.10
CA ASN A 67 -2.78 11.76 9.73
C ASN A 67 -2.01 12.69 8.76
N ASP A 68 -1.59 12.20 7.60
CA ASP A 68 -0.87 12.99 6.57
C ASP A 68 -1.32 12.62 5.14
N PHE A 69 -2.65 12.62 4.93
CA PHE A 69 -3.20 12.25 3.64
C PHE A 69 -2.74 13.18 2.51
N ASP A 70 -2.53 14.47 2.79
CA ASP A 70 -1.99 15.43 1.82
C ASP A 70 -0.55 15.09 1.41
N GLY A 71 0.28 14.58 2.32
CA GLY A 71 1.60 14.04 2.01
C GLY A 71 1.50 12.82 1.09
N VAL A 72 0.61 11.87 1.42
CA VAL A 72 0.34 10.68 0.58
C VAL A 72 -0.07 11.10 -0.84
N ARG A 73 -0.99 12.06 -0.97
CA ARG A 73 -1.43 12.58 -2.28
C ARG A 73 -0.29 13.15 -3.11
N LYS A 74 0.56 13.98 -2.51
CA LYS A 74 1.71 14.59 -3.22
C LYS A 74 2.66 13.52 -3.77
N ILE A 75 2.91 12.46 -2.99
CA ILE A 75 3.71 11.32 -3.42
C ILE A 75 3.02 10.57 -4.56
N ALA A 76 1.72 10.27 -4.38
CA ALA A 76 0.93 9.54 -5.35
C ALA A 76 0.87 10.27 -6.71
N ASP A 77 0.59 11.56 -6.70
CA ASP A 77 0.55 12.40 -7.91
C ASP A 77 1.90 12.45 -8.63
N ALA A 78 2.99 12.60 -7.88
CA ALA A 78 4.32 12.66 -8.46
C ALA A 78 4.74 11.33 -9.12
N LEU A 79 4.37 10.20 -8.53
CA LEU A 79 4.73 8.86 -9.01
C LEU A 79 3.72 8.27 -10.00
N GLY A 80 2.53 8.87 -10.13
CA GLY A 80 1.45 8.34 -10.96
C GLY A 80 0.70 7.17 -10.31
N ILE A 81 0.68 7.11 -8.98
CA ILE A 81 -0.07 6.10 -8.21
C ILE A 81 -1.56 6.46 -8.27
N THR A 82 -2.37 5.46 -8.60
CA THR A 82 -3.84 5.57 -8.67
C THR A 82 -4.55 4.71 -7.64
N LEU A 83 -3.86 3.71 -7.07
CA LEU A 83 -4.37 2.85 -6.00
C LEU A 83 -3.44 2.93 -4.78
N LEU A 84 -3.98 3.46 -3.69
CA LEU A 84 -3.32 3.55 -2.39
C LEU A 84 -3.60 2.26 -1.61
N ILE A 85 -2.56 1.53 -1.22
CA ILE A 85 -2.70 0.27 -0.51
C ILE A 85 -2.18 0.43 0.91
N CYS A 86 -3.02 0.15 1.91
CA CYS A 86 -2.59 0.04 3.30
C CYS A 86 -2.13 -1.39 3.56
N PRO A 87 -0.85 -1.65 3.90
CA PRO A 87 -0.30 -2.98 3.74
C PRO A 87 -0.13 -3.78 5.02
N TYR A 88 -0.14 -3.17 6.21
CA TYR A 88 0.34 -3.88 7.39
C TYR A 88 0.02 -3.16 8.70
N LEU A 89 -0.16 -3.94 9.77
CA LEU A 89 -0.10 -3.48 11.15
C LEU A 89 1.10 -4.12 11.87
N VAL A 90 1.94 -3.26 12.48
CA VAL A 90 2.98 -3.71 13.42
C VAL A 90 2.33 -4.45 14.60
N ALA A 91 3.07 -5.39 15.19
CA ALA A 91 2.51 -6.34 16.15
C ALA A 91 1.81 -5.67 17.33
N GLU A 92 2.36 -4.55 17.79
CA GLU A 92 1.90 -3.76 18.93
C GLU A 92 0.59 -3.01 18.63
N SER A 93 0.27 -2.79 17.36
CA SER A 93 -0.94 -2.10 16.90
C SER A 93 -2.07 -3.05 16.52
N ARG A 94 -1.86 -4.38 16.61
CA ARG A 94 -2.87 -5.37 16.23
C ARG A 94 -3.93 -5.50 17.32
N PRO A 95 -5.22 -5.34 16.98
CA PRO A 95 -6.29 -5.65 17.92
C PRO A 95 -6.26 -7.11 18.37
N THR A 96 -6.69 -7.35 19.60
CA THR A 96 -6.75 -8.69 20.21
C THR A 96 -8.16 -9.25 20.34
N ASP A 97 -9.18 -8.44 19.99
CA ASP A 97 -10.59 -8.79 20.13
C ASP A 97 -11.44 -8.32 18.94
N THR A 98 -12.68 -8.79 18.92
CA THR A 98 -13.64 -8.54 17.84
C THR A 98 -13.98 -7.06 17.70
N ALA A 99 -14.12 -6.34 18.81
CA ALA A 99 -14.44 -4.92 18.79
C ALA A 99 -13.31 -4.10 18.15
N GLY A 100 -12.05 -4.39 18.50
CA GLY A 100 -10.91 -3.70 17.94
C GLY A 100 -10.69 -3.99 16.45
N TRP A 101 -10.93 -5.23 15.98
CA TRP A 101 -10.85 -5.54 14.55
C TRP A 101 -11.97 -4.89 13.73
N ARG A 102 -13.19 -4.79 14.27
CA ARG A 102 -14.26 -4.00 13.65
C ARG A 102 -13.90 -2.52 13.57
N GLY A 103 -13.40 -1.95 14.68
CA GLY A 103 -12.92 -0.57 14.70
C GLY A 103 -11.77 -0.32 13.71
N PHE A 104 -10.92 -1.31 13.47
CA PHE A 104 -9.90 -1.23 12.42
C PHE A 104 -10.50 -1.24 11.01
N GLY A 105 -11.50 -2.10 10.75
CA GLY A 105 -12.27 -2.07 9.50
C GLY A 105 -12.92 -0.71 9.24
N GLU A 106 -13.55 -0.11 10.25
CA GLU A 106 -14.17 1.23 10.15
C GLU A 106 -13.13 2.33 9.84
N ARG A 107 -11.94 2.25 10.43
CA ARG A 107 -10.82 3.14 10.11
C ARG A 107 -10.40 3.02 8.65
N LEU A 108 -10.24 1.79 8.15
CA LEU A 108 -9.92 1.53 6.75
C LEU A 108 -11.02 2.06 5.81
N ALA A 109 -12.30 1.87 6.16
CA ALA A 109 -13.42 2.40 5.38
C ALA A 109 -13.36 3.94 5.26
N LYS A 110 -13.08 4.64 6.37
CA LYS A 110 -12.92 6.09 6.38
C LYS A 110 -11.74 6.58 5.53
N VAL A 111 -10.62 5.85 5.56
CA VAL A 111 -9.49 6.11 4.66
C VAL A 111 -9.91 5.90 3.20
N GLY A 112 -10.61 4.81 2.91
CA GLY A 112 -11.14 4.51 1.58
C GLY A 112 -12.03 5.62 1.04
N GLU A 113 -12.99 6.12 1.83
CA GLU A 113 -13.81 7.27 1.44
C GLU A 113 -12.98 8.53 1.15
N THR A 114 -11.94 8.77 1.94
CA THR A 114 -11.05 9.93 1.77
C THR A 114 -10.26 9.81 0.46
N ALA A 115 -9.76 8.61 0.17
CA ALA A 115 -9.06 8.29 -1.07
C ALA A 115 -9.97 8.44 -2.30
N GLU A 116 -11.18 7.90 -2.24
CA GLU A 116 -12.17 7.99 -3.31
C GLU A 116 -12.56 9.45 -3.60
N LYS A 117 -12.86 10.24 -2.56
CA LYS A 117 -13.14 11.68 -2.69
C LYS A 117 -11.98 12.46 -3.33
N ALA A 118 -10.74 11.97 -3.17
CA ALA A 118 -9.55 12.55 -3.78
C ALA A 118 -9.21 11.96 -5.17
N GLY A 119 -9.98 10.97 -5.65
CA GLY A 119 -9.82 10.36 -6.98
C GLY A 119 -8.88 9.16 -7.04
N TYR A 120 -8.54 8.54 -5.91
CA TYR A 120 -7.73 7.32 -5.86
C TYR A 120 -8.58 6.11 -5.49
N GLY A 121 -8.19 4.93 -5.97
CA GLY A 121 -8.62 3.67 -5.39
C GLY A 121 -7.94 3.45 -4.04
N PHE A 122 -8.56 2.61 -3.20
CA PHE A 122 -8.00 2.19 -1.92
C PHE A 122 -8.11 0.67 -1.74
N ALA A 123 -7.11 0.06 -1.12
CA ALA A 123 -7.16 -1.35 -0.73
C ALA A 123 -6.44 -1.61 0.60
N TRP A 124 -6.88 -2.65 1.30
CA TRP A 124 -6.13 -3.29 2.38
C TRP A 124 -5.41 -4.53 1.83
N HIS A 125 -4.13 -4.70 2.16
CA HIS A 125 -3.37 -5.91 1.82
C HIS A 125 -3.19 -6.77 3.09
N ASN A 126 -3.99 -7.83 3.15
CA ASN A 126 -4.05 -8.74 4.30
C ASN A 126 -2.75 -9.56 4.46
N HIS A 127 -2.47 -9.97 5.70
CA HIS A 127 -1.35 -10.84 6.08
C HIS A 127 -1.85 -12.10 6.80
N ASP A 128 -0.95 -12.83 7.48
CA ASP A 128 -1.29 -14.06 8.20
C ASP A 128 -2.10 -13.79 9.47
N PHE A 129 -1.87 -12.65 10.13
CA PHE A 129 -2.40 -12.39 11.46
C PHE A 129 -3.91 -12.16 11.44
N GLU A 130 -4.46 -11.73 10.32
CA GLU A 130 -5.89 -11.52 10.10
C GLU A 130 -6.68 -12.84 10.01
N PHE A 131 -5.98 -13.96 9.85
CA PHE A 131 -6.59 -15.30 9.81
C PHE A 131 -6.43 -16.09 11.11
N LYS A 132 -5.80 -15.50 12.14
CA LYS A 132 -5.70 -16.13 13.46
C LYS A 132 -7.01 -15.92 14.21
N LYS A 133 -7.65 -17.02 14.61
CA LYS A 133 -8.92 -16.97 15.35
C LYS A 133 -8.78 -16.20 16.65
N LEU A 134 -9.77 -15.37 16.93
CA LEU A 134 -9.94 -14.69 18.21
C LEU A 134 -10.49 -15.67 19.27
N ALA A 135 -10.55 -15.22 20.52
CA ALA A 135 -11.03 -16.03 21.63
C ALA A 135 -12.50 -16.50 21.45
N ASP A 136 -13.32 -15.74 20.73
CA ASP A 136 -14.70 -16.08 20.39
C ASP A 136 -14.82 -17.00 19.16
N GLY A 137 -13.69 -17.38 18.55
CA GLY A 137 -13.62 -18.25 17.37
C GLY A 137 -13.77 -17.54 16.03
N SER A 138 -14.06 -16.23 16.02
CA SER A 138 -14.18 -15.43 14.80
C SER A 138 -12.82 -15.09 14.19
N VAL A 139 -12.82 -14.68 12.91
CA VAL A 139 -11.61 -14.36 12.14
C VAL A 139 -11.55 -12.84 11.91
N PRO A 140 -10.43 -12.17 12.25
CA PRO A 140 -10.27 -10.73 12.04
C PRO A 140 -10.57 -10.24 10.63
N GLN A 141 -10.17 -10.99 9.60
CA GLN A 141 -10.42 -10.65 8.21
C GLN A 141 -11.91 -10.45 7.92
N ASP A 142 -12.80 -11.25 8.52
CA ASP A 142 -14.24 -11.12 8.34
C ASP A 142 -14.75 -9.80 8.94
N HIS A 143 -14.21 -9.39 10.09
CA HIS A 143 -14.59 -8.13 10.74
C HIS A 143 -14.08 -6.90 9.98
N ILE A 144 -12.92 -6.99 9.33
CA ILE A 144 -12.41 -5.94 8.44
C ILE A 144 -13.31 -5.82 7.21
N LEU A 145 -13.64 -6.94 6.56
CA LEU A 145 -14.47 -6.96 5.35
C LEU A 145 -15.92 -6.51 5.62
N ALA A 146 -16.46 -6.78 6.81
CA ALA A 146 -17.80 -6.34 7.18
C ALA A 146 -17.98 -4.81 7.21
N ALA A 147 -16.88 -4.04 7.27
CA ALA A 147 -16.88 -2.59 7.19
C ALA A 147 -16.53 -2.05 5.79
N ALA A 148 -16.20 -2.91 4.82
CA ALA A 148 -15.89 -2.49 3.46
C ALA A 148 -17.16 -1.98 2.75
N PRO A 149 -17.05 -0.98 1.86
CA PRO A 149 -18.18 -0.53 1.04
C PRO A 149 -18.65 -1.64 0.08
N ASP A 150 -19.95 -1.57 -0.29
CA ASP A 150 -20.62 -2.50 -1.21
C ASP A 150 -20.09 -2.44 -2.65
#